data_AF-A0A938GIT1-F1
#
_entry.id   AF-A0A938GIT1-F1
#
_cell.length_a   1.000
_cell.length_b   1.000
_cell.length_c   1.000
_cell.angle_alpha   90.00
_cell.angle_beta   90.00
_cell.angle_gamma   90.00
#
_symmetry.space_group_name_H-M   'P 1'
#
loop_
_entity.id
_entity.type
_entity.pdbx_description
1 polymer ?
#
loop_
_entity_poly.entity_id
_entity_poly.type
_entity_poly.pdbx_seq_one_letter_code
_entity_poly.pdbx_strand_id
1 'polypeptide(L)'
;MRTDFSEFSCGDSRESRPAFTLIELLVVIAIIAVLAGMLLPVLARAKESARTLSCLNNLRQIALASSMYSMDANGHLPWFRNWLYNRTPDITTGRLFPYLKTKEVYMCPTDKIELGQKSRPKWSAQAAPNAGFGSVNRPRDYSYAMNCAICHATDLSGFLDPSQTMLFMEGYLSANDYSGQVGPSLASRALALRHNNRGHLVMADLRVEKMDKKRYDVVEKTKRFWFPTDNTSGPGSMLISNLR
;
A
#
# COMPACT_ATOMS: atom_id res chain seq x y z
N MET A 1 32.53 -82.97 -30.33
CA MET A 1 31.35 -82.09 -30.33
C MET A 1 31.83 -80.67 -30.57
N ARG A 2 31.66 -80.19 -31.81
CA ARG A 2 31.78 -78.77 -32.18
C ARG A 2 30.42 -78.13 -31.92
N THR A 3 30.37 -77.03 -31.20
CA THR A 3 29.21 -76.14 -31.17
C THR A 3 29.67 -74.80 -31.71
N ASP A 4 29.13 -74.45 -32.87
CA ASP A 4 29.38 -73.23 -33.63
C ASP A 4 28.99 -72.00 -32.82
N PHE A 5 29.94 -71.08 -32.65
CA PHE A 5 29.66 -69.71 -32.24
C PHE A 5 29.25 -68.92 -33.48
N SER A 6 27.95 -68.70 -33.65
CA SER A 6 27.41 -67.76 -34.63
C SER A 6 27.80 -66.32 -34.27
N GLU A 7 28.60 -65.68 -35.12
CA GLU A 7 28.87 -64.25 -35.10
C GLU A 7 27.58 -63.44 -35.23
N PHE A 8 27.13 -62.81 -34.14
CA PHE A 8 26.21 -61.69 -34.22
C PHE A 8 27.00 -60.43 -34.58
N SER A 9 27.04 -60.12 -35.88
CA SER A 9 27.51 -58.82 -36.37
C SER A 9 26.49 -57.75 -36.01
N CYS A 10 26.79 -56.94 -34.98
CA CYS A 10 26.06 -55.71 -34.71
C CYS A 10 26.55 -54.67 -35.72
N GLY A 11 25.76 -54.42 -36.77
CA GLY A 11 26.00 -53.32 -37.68
C GLY A 11 25.90 -51.99 -36.93
N ASP A 12 27.05 -51.40 -36.59
CA ASP A 12 27.16 -50.03 -36.08
C ASP A 12 26.87 -49.07 -37.25
N SER A 13 25.59 -48.95 -37.62
CA SER A 13 25.12 -47.82 -38.41
C SER A 13 25.22 -46.58 -37.50
N ARG A 14 26.42 -46.01 -37.41
CA ARG A 14 26.63 -44.67 -36.85
C ARG A 14 25.86 -43.69 -37.71
N GLU A 15 24.60 -43.48 -37.41
CA GLU A 15 23.92 -42.25 -37.78
C GLU A 15 24.77 -41.12 -37.20
N SER A 16 25.50 -40.45 -38.09
CA SER A 16 26.22 -39.22 -37.81
C SER A 16 25.21 -38.21 -37.25
N ARG A 17 25.07 -38.17 -35.92
CA ARG A 17 24.28 -37.13 -35.26
C ARG A 17 24.92 -35.79 -35.62
N PRO A 18 24.16 -34.83 -36.16
CA PRO A 18 24.72 -33.53 -36.50
C PRO A 18 25.34 -32.91 -35.25
N ALA A 19 26.63 -32.62 -35.31
CA ALA A 19 27.33 -31.91 -34.24
C ALA A 19 26.87 -30.46 -34.25
N PHE A 20 26.39 -29.98 -33.10
CA PHE A 20 25.93 -28.61 -32.92
C PHE A 20 27.07 -27.63 -33.20
N THR A 21 26.86 -26.69 -34.12
CA THR A 21 27.89 -25.72 -34.47
C THR A 21 27.91 -24.55 -33.49
N LEU A 22 29.08 -23.94 -33.28
CA LEU A 22 29.23 -22.76 -32.43
C LEU A 22 28.38 -21.57 -32.94
N ILE A 23 28.17 -21.50 -34.27
CA ILE A 23 27.35 -20.49 -34.93
C ILE A 23 25.87 -20.66 -34.57
N GLU A 24 25.33 -21.89 -34.58
CA GLU A 24 23.95 -22.17 -34.19
C GLU A 24 23.69 -21.75 -32.73
N LEU A 25 24.61 -22.06 -31.82
CA LEU A 25 24.50 -21.64 -30.43
C LEU A 25 24.53 -20.11 -30.30
N LEU A 26 25.41 -19.43 -31.04
CA LEU A 26 25.58 -17.99 -31.00
C LEU A 26 24.34 -17.24 -31.52
N VAL A 27 23.72 -17.73 -32.61
CA VAL A 27 22.49 -17.14 -33.15
C VAL A 27 21.32 -17.31 -32.16
N VAL A 28 21.21 -18.46 -31.50
CA VAL A 28 20.15 -18.71 -30.52
C VAL A 28 20.26 -17.77 -29.32
N ILE A 29 21.45 -17.62 -28.73
CA ILE A 29 21.64 -16.67 -27.61
C ILE A 29 21.41 -15.22 -28.06
N ALA A 30 21.75 -14.87 -29.31
CA ALA A 30 21.50 -13.53 -29.85
C ALA A 30 19.99 -13.26 -29.96
N ILE A 31 19.20 -14.21 -30.46
CA ILE A 31 17.74 -14.08 -30.54
C ILE A 31 17.13 -13.99 -29.13
N ILE A 32 17.56 -14.84 -28.18
CA ILE A 32 17.09 -14.79 -26.79
C ILE A 32 17.42 -13.43 -26.16
N ALA A 33 18.62 -12.88 -26.40
CA ALA A 33 19.03 -11.59 -25.87
C ALA A 33 18.15 -10.44 -26.39
N VAL A 34 17.82 -10.44 -27.69
CA VAL A 34 16.92 -9.43 -28.29
C VAL A 34 15.51 -9.53 -27.69
N LEU A 35 14.96 -10.75 -27.60
CA LEU A 35 13.63 -10.97 -27.04
C LEU A 35 13.57 -10.58 -25.55
N ALA A 36 14.56 -11.00 -24.76
CA ALA A 36 14.67 -10.67 -23.35
C ALA A 36 14.81 -9.15 -23.13
N GLY A 37 15.56 -8.46 -23.99
CA GLY A 37 15.74 -7.01 -23.96
C GLY A 37 14.43 -6.23 -24.07
N MET A 38 13.46 -6.73 -24.85
CA MET A 38 12.13 -6.12 -24.98
C MET A 38 11.16 -6.52 -23.86
N LEU A 39 11.33 -7.71 -23.27
CA LEU A 39 10.43 -8.24 -22.23
C LEU A 39 10.63 -7.59 -20.86
N LEU A 40 11.88 -7.30 -20.46
CA LEU A 40 12.21 -6.70 -19.16
C LEU A 40 11.48 -5.37 -18.86
N PRO A 41 11.47 -4.36 -19.76
CA PRO A 41 10.78 -3.10 -19.50
C PRO A 41 9.25 -3.27 -19.42
N VAL A 42 8.68 -4.20 -20.20
CA VAL A 42 7.24 -4.49 -20.17
C VAL A 42 6.85 -5.16 -18.86
N LEU A 43 7.61 -6.15 -18.42
CA LEU A 43 7.39 -6.86 -17.16
C LEU A 43 7.47 -5.91 -15.96
N ALA A 44 8.42 -4.98 -15.96
CA ALA A 44 8.56 -3.98 -14.90
C ALA A 44 7.30 -3.08 -14.80
N ARG A 45 6.78 -2.60 -15.94
CA ARG A 45 5.53 -1.80 -15.99
C ARG A 45 4.30 -2.60 -15.56
N ALA A 46 4.20 -3.86 -15.98
CA ALA A 46 3.12 -4.75 -15.59
C ALA A 46 3.11 -5.01 -14.08
N LYS A 47 4.29 -5.26 -13.49
CA LYS A 47 4.44 -5.46 -12.05
C LYS A 47 4.03 -4.23 -11.24
N GLU A 48 4.41 -3.03 -11.69
CA GLU A 48 4.00 -1.79 -11.01
C GLU A 48 2.50 -1.53 -11.11
N SER A 49 1.90 -1.86 -12.26
CA SER A 49 0.44 -1.78 -12.43
C SER A 49 -0.30 -2.74 -11.50
N ALA A 50 0.21 -3.97 -11.32
CA ALA A 50 -0.34 -4.93 -10.37
C ALA A 50 -0.25 -4.44 -8.92
N ARG A 51 0.88 -3.85 -8.53
CA ARG A 51 1.04 -3.24 -7.19
C ARG A 51 0.08 -2.08 -6.97
N THR A 52 -0.06 -1.21 -7.97
CA THR A 52 -1.03 -0.10 -7.96
C THR A 52 -2.45 -0.61 -7.73
N LEU A 53 -2.86 -1.66 -8.46
CA LEU A 53 -4.19 -2.25 -8.33
C LEU A 53 -4.39 -2.89 -6.94
N SER A 54 -3.40 -3.63 -6.45
CA SER A 54 -3.45 -4.19 -5.10
C SER A 54 -3.61 -3.11 -4.04
N CYS A 55 -2.90 -1.99 -4.19
CA CYS A 55 -2.97 -0.88 -3.25
C CYS A 55 -4.36 -0.20 -3.23
N LEU A 56 -4.93 0.03 -4.42
CA LEU A 56 -6.30 0.57 -4.56
C LEU A 56 -7.34 -0.37 -3.96
N ASN A 57 -7.19 -1.67 -4.21
CA ASN A 57 -8.10 -2.69 -3.68
C ASN A 57 -8.02 -2.76 -2.14
N ASN A 58 -6.81 -2.72 -1.59
CA ASN A 58 -6.58 -2.69 -0.14
C ASN A 58 -7.25 -1.47 0.50
N LEU A 59 -7.05 -0.27 -0.06
CA LEU A 59 -7.64 0.95 0.44
C LEU A 59 -9.18 0.91 0.36
N ARG A 60 -9.74 0.37 -0.73
CA ARG A 60 -11.19 0.17 -0.87
C ARG A 60 -11.73 -0.82 0.16
N GLN A 61 -11.03 -1.92 0.43
CA GLN A 61 -11.41 -2.89 1.46
C GLN A 61 -11.43 -2.25 2.86
N ILE A 62 -10.44 -1.41 3.21
CA ILE A 62 -10.43 -0.68 4.49
C ILE A 62 -11.63 0.26 4.61
N ALA A 63 -11.96 0.98 3.54
CA ALA A 63 -13.10 1.88 3.53
C ALA A 63 -14.44 1.12 3.67
N LEU A 64 -14.59 0.00 2.95
CA LEU A 64 -15.76 -0.88 3.09
C LEU A 64 -15.86 -1.46 4.51
N ALA A 65 -14.74 -1.92 5.09
CA ALA A 65 -14.70 -2.40 6.47
C ALA A 65 -15.11 -1.30 7.47
N SER A 66 -14.77 -0.04 7.20
CA SER A 66 -15.19 1.10 8.02
C SER A 66 -16.68 1.38 7.91
N SER A 67 -17.25 1.23 6.71
CA SER A 67 -18.70 1.33 6.50
C SER A 67 -19.45 0.16 7.17
N MET A 68 -18.92 -1.06 7.09
CA MET A 68 -19.48 -2.21 7.81
C MET A 68 -19.44 -2.01 9.33
N TYR A 69 -18.30 -1.54 9.85
CA TYR A 69 -18.19 -1.17 11.26
C TYR A 69 -19.24 -0.13 11.67
N SER A 70 -19.45 0.89 10.84
CA SER A 70 -20.43 1.94 11.10
C SER A 70 -21.85 1.37 11.22
N MET A 71 -22.23 0.40 10.40
CA MET A 71 -23.53 -0.27 10.52
C MET A 71 -23.70 -0.98 11.88
N ASP A 72 -22.65 -1.63 12.38
CA ASP A 72 -22.67 -2.33 13.68
C ASP A 72 -22.52 -1.37 14.88
N ALA A 73 -22.02 -0.15 14.65
CA ALA A 73 -21.75 0.87 15.67
C ALA A 73 -22.74 2.05 15.61
N ASN A 74 -24.01 1.80 15.28
CA ASN A 74 -25.08 2.81 15.22
C ASN A 74 -24.74 4.01 14.32
N GLY A 75 -24.18 3.77 13.14
CA GLY A 75 -23.80 4.82 12.18
C GLY A 75 -22.43 5.44 12.42
N HIS A 76 -21.72 5.09 13.50
CA HIS A 76 -20.46 5.73 13.87
C HIS A 76 -19.25 5.03 13.26
N LEU A 77 -18.41 5.79 12.54
CA LEU A 77 -17.08 5.36 12.11
C LEU A 77 -16.18 5.03 13.32
N PRO A 78 -15.17 4.16 13.13
CA PRO A 78 -14.20 3.90 14.19
C PRO A 78 -13.45 5.18 14.56
N TRP A 79 -12.99 5.26 15.80
CA TRP A 79 -12.19 6.40 16.21
C TRP A 79 -10.79 6.31 15.60
N PHE A 80 -10.22 7.43 15.15
CA PHE A 80 -8.93 7.45 14.45
C PHE A 80 -7.76 6.89 15.28
N ARG A 81 -7.88 6.80 16.61
CA ARG A 81 -6.84 6.18 17.46
C ARG A 81 -6.92 4.66 17.54
N ASN A 82 -8.09 4.07 17.28
CA ASN A 82 -8.32 2.64 17.53
C ASN A 82 -8.80 1.84 16.31
N TRP A 83 -8.99 2.49 15.15
CA TRP A 83 -9.30 1.79 13.90
C TRP A 83 -8.23 0.74 13.54
N LEU A 84 -6.95 1.10 13.74
CA LEU A 84 -5.78 0.30 13.38
C LEU A 84 -5.23 -0.54 14.54
N TYR A 85 -5.08 0.06 15.72
CA TYR A 85 -4.57 -0.61 16.92
C TYR A 85 -5.39 -0.23 18.13
N ASN A 86 -5.86 -1.21 18.90
CA ASN A 86 -6.30 -0.95 20.28
C ASN A 86 -5.14 -1.10 21.26
N ARG A 87 -4.21 -2.02 20.98
CA ARG A 87 -2.94 -2.17 21.68
C ARG A 87 -1.83 -2.16 20.64
N THR A 88 -1.13 -1.03 20.52
CA THR A 88 0.04 -0.97 19.64
C THR A 88 1.07 -1.98 20.15
N PRO A 89 1.73 -2.72 19.25
CA PRO A 89 1.78 -2.55 17.80
C PRO A 89 1.12 -3.74 17.07
N ASP A 90 0.09 -4.36 17.66
CA ASP A 90 -0.57 -5.52 17.08
C ASP A 90 -1.86 -5.13 16.36
N ILE A 91 -1.81 -5.18 15.02
CA ILE A 91 -2.91 -4.75 14.14
C ILE A 91 -4.17 -5.59 14.31
N THR A 92 -4.05 -6.83 14.81
CA THR A 92 -5.22 -7.69 15.04
C THR A 92 -6.13 -7.17 16.15
N THR A 93 -5.64 -6.21 16.93
CA THR A 93 -6.40 -5.58 18.01
C THR A 93 -7.23 -4.38 17.54
N GLY A 94 -7.03 -3.91 16.31
CA GLY A 94 -7.75 -2.77 15.75
C GLY A 94 -9.24 -3.04 15.54
N ARG A 95 -10.05 -1.97 15.59
CA ARG A 95 -11.51 -2.06 15.43
C ARG A 95 -11.95 -2.56 14.06
N LEU A 96 -11.15 -2.36 13.02
CA LEU A 96 -11.46 -2.84 11.66
C LEU A 96 -10.99 -4.27 11.38
N PHE A 97 -10.11 -4.83 12.22
CA PHE A 97 -9.54 -6.14 11.96
C PHE A 97 -10.60 -7.27 11.88
N PRO A 98 -11.67 -7.30 12.70
CA PRO A 98 -12.72 -8.31 12.59
C PRO A 98 -13.42 -8.37 11.22
N TYR A 99 -13.46 -7.24 10.50
CA TYR A 99 -14.10 -7.13 9.18
C TYR A 99 -13.15 -7.49 8.04
N LEU A 100 -11.85 -7.21 8.22
CA LEU A 100 -10.82 -7.51 7.20
C LEU A 100 -10.25 -8.92 7.34
N LYS A 101 -9.97 -9.38 8.56
CA LYS A 101 -9.41 -10.71 8.91
C LYS A 101 -8.06 -11.06 8.27
N THR A 102 -7.37 -10.10 7.65
CA THR A 102 -6.05 -10.27 7.03
C THR A 102 -5.20 -9.03 7.28
N LYS A 103 -3.90 -9.24 7.58
CA LYS A 103 -2.93 -8.14 7.81
C LYS A 103 -2.46 -7.52 6.50
N GLU A 104 -2.47 -8.30 5.43
CA GLU A 104 -1.96 -7.94 4.11
C GLU A 104 -2.71 -6.74 3.51
N VAL A 105 -4.00 -6.58 3.85
CA VAL A 105 -4.84 -5.47 3.38
C VAL A 105 -4.37 -4.12 3.92
N TYR A 106 -3.72 -4.06 5.07
CA TYR A 106 -3.27 -2.80 5.66
C TYR A 106 -1.96 -2.27 5.05
N MET A 107 -1.28 -3.06 4.23
CA MET A 107 0.04 -2.76 3.72
C MET A 107 0.04 -2.59 2.20
N CYS A 108 0.59 -1.48 1.71
CA CYS A 108 0.86 -1.29 0.30
C CYS A 108 2.06 -2.16 -0.13
N PRO A 109 1.99 -2.94 -1.22
CA PRO A 109 3.11 -3.75 -1.69
C PRO A 109 4.37 -2.94 -2.00
N THR A 110 4.23 -1.72 -2.53
CA THR A 110 5.37 -0.82 -2.82
C THR A 110 5.99 -0.30 -1.53
N ASP A 111 5.17 0.14 -0.58
CA ASP A 111 5.64 0.62 0.72
C ASP A 111 6.33 -0.51 1.52
N LYS A 112 5.87 -1.77 1.37
CA LYS A 112 6.50 -2.94 2.00
C LYS A 112 7.94 -3.14 1.51
N ILE A 113 8.18 -2.89 0.22
CA ILE A 113 9.52 -2.98 -0.36
C ILE A 113 10.38 -1.81 0.16
N GLU A 114 9.86 -0.58 0.14
CA GLU A 114 10.55 0.61 0.63
C GLU A 114 10.93 0.49 2.12
N LEU A 115 10.03 -0.06 2.94
CA LEU A 115 10.30 -0.34 4.35
C LEU A 115 11.38 -1.40 4.55
N GLY A 116 11.38 -2.45 3.72
CA GLY A 116 12.40 -3.51 3.77
C GLY A 116 13.80 -3.05 3.35
N GLN A 117 13.89 -1.98 2.57
CA GLN A 117 15.16 -1.40 2.11
C GLN A 117 15.77 -0.39 3.10
N LYS A 118 14.98 0.18 4.01
CA LYS A 118 15.48 1.14 5.01
C LYS A 118 16.16 0.41 6.17
N SER A 119 17.31 0.93 6.63
CA SER A 119 17.90 0.47 7.88
C SER A 119 16.89 0.62 9.02
N ARG A 120 16.77 -0.39 9.88
CA ARG A 120 15.81 -0.37 10.99
C ARG A 120 15.98 0.95 11.76
N PRO A 121 14.90 1.74 11.94
CA PRO A 121 15.02 3.04 12.59
C PRO A 121 15.62 2.83 13.99
N LYS A 122 16.71 3.54 14.30
CA LYS A 122 17.20 3.61 15.68
C LYS A 122 16.13 4.33 16.49
N TRP A 123 15.60 3.67 17.52
CA TRP A 123 14.75 4.35 18.50
C TRP A 123 15.47 5.58 19.06
N SER A 124 14.84 6.75 18.96
CA SER A 124 15.28 7.95 19.66
C SER A 124 14.12 8.48 20.48
N ALA A 125 14.37 8.72 21.77
CA ALA A 125 13.42 9.38 22.65
C ALA A 125 13.07 10.79 22.15
N GLN A 126 13.98 11.44 21.39
CA GLN A 126 13.78 12.76 20.78
C GLN A 126 12.97 12.75 19.46
N ALA A 127 12.68 11.61 18.83
CA ALA A 127 11.70 11.54 17.74
C ALA A 127 10.25 11.71 18.24
N ALA A 128 10.09 11.97 19.54
CA ALA A 128 8.82 12.04 20.23
C ALA A 128 8.58 13.40 20.93
N PRO A 129 8.62 14.57 20.25
CA PRO A 129 8.01 15.77 20.81
C PRO A 129 6.47 15.63 20.92
N ASN A 130 5.86 14.72 20.15
CA ASN A 130 4.42 14.43 20.12
C ASN A 130 4.12 12.94 20.43
N ALA A 131 4.83 12.37 21.41
CA ALA A 131 4.78 10.94 21.81
C ALA A 131 3.43 10.41 22.34
N GLY A 132 2.31 11.11 22.14
CA GLY A 132 0.98 10.66 22.58
C GLY A 132 0.33 9.59 21.70
N PHE A 133 1.01 9.14 20.62
CA PHE A 133 0.42 8.28 19.58
C PHE A 133 1.31 7.11 19.12
N GLY A 134 2.30 6.73 19.93
CA GLY A 134 3.05 5.47 19.77
C GLY A 134 4.07 5.49 18.63
N SER A 135 5.32 5.82 18.94
CA SER A 135 6.45 5.39 18.11
C SER A 135 7.10 4.18 18.76
N VAL A 136 7.34 3.11 18.00
CA VAL A 136 7.87 1.84 18.51
C VAL A 136 9.19 1.52 17.82
N ASN A 137 10.15 0.90 18.52
CA ASN A 137 11.44 0.50 17.95
C ASN A 137 11.36 -0.71 16.97
N ARG A 138 10.37 -0.71 16.07
CA ARG A 138 10.20 -1.69 15.00
C ARG A 138 9.49 -1.07 13.79
N PRO A 139 9.77 -1.56 12.56
CA PRO A 139 9.04 -1.12 11.36
C PRO A 139 7.54 -1.35 11.50
N ARG A 140 6.74 -0.35 11.13
CA ARG A 140 5.28 -0.44 11.05
C ARG A 140 4.82 -1.51 10.06
N ASP A 141 3.61 -2.01 10.24
CA ASP A 141 2.98 -3.05 9.41
C ASP A 141 1.76 -2.53 8.62
N TYR A 142 1.73 -1.22 8.33
CA TYR A 142 0.66 -0.59 7.56
C TYR A 142 1.17 0.59 6.69
N SER A 143 0.35 0.97 5.71
CA SER A 143 0.63 2.07 4.77
C SER A 143 -0.48 3.12 4.69
N TYR A 144 -1.69 2.80 5.15
CA TYR A 144 -2.86 3.65 5.03
C TYR A 144 -3.18 4.33 6.36
N ALA A 145 -3.61 5.58 6.30
CA ALA A 145 -3.89 6.36 7.48
C ALA A 145 -5.30 6.95 7.40
N MET A 146 -5.97 6.97 8.55
CA MET A 146 -7.29 7.56 8.70
C MET A 146 -7.19 9.07 8.88
N ASN A 147 -8.11 9.81 8.30
CA ASN A 147 -8.26 11.23 8.57
C ASN A 147 -8.66 11.46 10.04
N CYS A 148 -7.78 12.10 10.81
CA CYS A 148 -8.03 12.36 12.23
C CYS A 148 -9.13 13.41 12.46
N ALA A 149 -9.40 14.29 11.48
CA ALA A 149 -10.44 15.32 11.58
C ALA A 149 -11.87 14.74 11.55
N ILE A 150 -12.03 13.43 11.30
CA ILE A 150 -13.32 12.73 11.50
C ILE A 150 -13.69 12.64 12.98
N CYS A 151 -12.75 12.89 13.91
CA CYS A 151 -13.07 12.95 15.34
C CYS A 151 -14.16 13.98 15.71
N HIS A 152 -14.43 14.96 14.83
CA HIS A 152 -15.47 15.98 15.01
C HIS A 152 -16.88 15.48 14.64
N ALA A 153 -17.00 14.46 13.80
CA ALA A 153 -18.25 13.78 13.50
C ALA A 153 -17.94 12.36 13.01
N THR A 154 -18.24 11.37 13.85
CA THR A 154 -18.07 9.97 13.49
C THR A 154 -19.34 9.38 12.89
N ASP A 155 -20.50 9.98 13.14
CA ASP A 155 -21.76 9.61 12.47
C ASP A 155 -21.70 10.01 10.99
N LEU A 156 -21.76 9.00 10.12
CA LEU A 156 -21.68 9.17 8.67
C LEU A 156 -22.85 9.99 8.11
N SER A 157 -24.01 9.97 8.78
CA SER A 157 -25.21 10.71 8.36
C SER A 157 -25.06 12.23 8.54
N GLY A 158 -24.16 12.66 9.43
CA GLY A 158 -23.87 14.07 9.69
C GLY A 158 -22.89 14.71 8.69
N PHE A 159 -22.40 13.97 7.70
CA PHE A 159 -21.39 14.47 6.76
C PHE A 159 -22.05 15.39 5.73
N LEU A 160 -21.57 16.63 5.64
CA LEU A 160 -22.15 17.64 4.75
C LEU A 160 -21.85 17.34 3.27
N ASP A 161 -20.60 16.99 2.94
CA ASP A 161 -20.18 16.68 1.57
C ASP A 161 -19.31 15.40 1.52
N PRO A 162 -19.91 14.20 1.61
CA PRO A 162 -19.14 12.95 1.67
C PRO A 162 -18.21 12.71 0.47
N SER A 163 -18.56 13.23 -0.70
CA SER A 163 -17.75 13.13 -1.93
C SER A 163 -16.53 14.05 -1.95
N GLN A 164 -16.46 15.01 -1.02
CA GLN A 164 -15.35 15.94 -0.84
C GLN A 164 -14.57 15.71 0.45
N THR A 165 -15.07 14.93 1.41
CA THR A 165 -14.36 14.59 2.64
C THR A 165 -13.55 13.29 2.50
N MET A 166 -12.26 13.35 2.78
CA MET A 166 -11.36 12.19 2.73
C MET A 166 -11.49 11.34 4.02
N LEU A 167 -11.62 10.02 3.88
CA LEU A 167 -11.62 9.07 4.99
C LEU A 167 -10.25 8.47 5.26
N PHE A 168 -9.63 7.92 4.21
CA PHE A 168 -8.35 7.24 4.28
C PHE A 168 -7.46 7.67 3.14
N MET A 169 -6.15 7.67 3.37
CA MET A 169 -5.19 7.81 2.29
C MET A 169 -3.94 6.98 2.52
N GLU A 170 -3.19 6.76 1.46
CA GLU A 170 -1.81 6.34 1.56
C GLU A 170 -0.97 7.44 2.22
N GLY A 171 -0.55 7.20 3.45
CA GLY A 171 0.24 8.17 4.21
C GLY A 171 1.73 8.04 3.92
N TYR A 172 2.41 9.18 3.81
CA TYR A 172 3.87 9.23 3.90
C TYR A 172 4.27 9.19 5.37
N LEU A 173 4.52 7.98 5.87
CA LEU A 173 4.70 7.72 7.29
C LEU A 173 6.14 7.33 7.61
N SER A 174 6.63 7.74 8.78
CA SER A 174 7.92 7.29 9.30
C SER A 174 7.94 5.78 9.51
N ALA A 175 9.11 5.16 9.40
CA ALA A 175 9.27 3.70 9.49
C ALA A 175 8.71 3.11 10.80
N ASN A 176 8.70 3.88 11.88
CA ASN A 176 8.24 3.54 13.22
C ASN A 176 7.00 4.34 13.67
N ASP A 177 6.20 4.82 12.71
CA ASP A 177 4.93 5.49 13.01
C ASP A 177 3.83 4.43 13.25
N TYR A 178 3.17 4.46 14.42
CA TYR A 178 2.02 3.61 14.75
C TYR A 178 0.75 4.42 15.06
N SER A 179 0.71 5.66 14.60
CA SER A 179 -0.42 6.55 14.87
C SER A 179 -1.65 6.24 14.01
N GLY A 180 -1.46 5.59 12.85
CA GLY A 180 -2.53 5.25 11.93
C GLY A 180 -3.29 6.44 11.37
N GLN A 181 -2.76 7.67 11.43
CA GLN A 181 -3.55 8.87 11.19
C GLN A 181 -2.83 9.91 10.33
N VAL A 182 -3.63 10.70 9.63
CA VAL A 182 -3.23 11.87 8.87
C VAL A 182 -4.17 13.02 9.19
N GLY A 183 -3.68 14.24 9.05
CA GLY A 183 -4.47 15.41 9.35
C GLY A 183 -3.79 16.68 8.85
N PRO A 184 -4.52 17.79 8.79
CA PRO A 184 -4.03 19.01 8.19
C PRO A 184 -2.82 19.61 8.95
N SER A 185 -2.70 19.38 10.27
CA SER A 185 -1.56 19.84 11.10
C SER A 185 -0.37 18.88 11.10
N LEU A 186 -0.55 17.68 10.56
CA LEU A 186 0.46 16.64 10.51
C LEU A 186 1.17 16.72 9.17
N ALA A 187 1.80 17.86 8.85
CA ALA A 187 2.47 18.11 7.58
C ALA A 187 3.55 17.06 7.24
N SER A 188 4.10 16.39 8.25
CA SER A 188 5.01 15.24 8.09
C SER A 188 4.33 13.95 7.60
N ARG A 189 2.99 13.95 7.44
CA ARG A 189 2.13 12.81 7.08
C ARG A 189 1.21 13.16 5.91
N ALA A 190 1.78 13.69 4.82
CA ALA A 190 1.08 13.99 3.58
C ALA A 190 0.77 12.72 2.75
N LEU A 191 0.10 12.88 1.61
CA LEU A 191 -0.15 11.81 0.66
C LEU A 191 1.17 11.20 0.13
N ALA A 192 1.31 9.88 0.20
CA ALA A 192 2.45 9.18 -0.36
C ALA A 192 2.28 8.90 -1.86
N LEU A 193 3.29 9.24 -2.66
CA LEU A 193 3.25 9.17 -4.12
C LEU A 193 3.99 7.92 -4.66
N ARG A 194 3.53 6.72 -4.29
CA ARG A 194 4.25 5.45 -4.56
C ARG A 194 4.00 4.85 -5.94
N HIS A 195 2.92 5.22 -6.63
CA HIS A 195 2.46 4.56 -7.84
C HIS A 195 2.54 5.46 -9.07
N ASN A 196 3.73 5.56 -9.67
CA ASN A 196 4.05 6.50 -10.77
C ASN A 196 3.76 7.95 -10.37
N ASN A 197 4.34 8.38 -9.23
CA ASN A 197 4.19 9.73 -8.68
C ASN A 197 2.73 10.13 -8.37
N ARG A 198 1.88 9.12 -8.10
CA ARG A 198 0.50 9.30 -7.65
C ARG A 198 0.30 8.54 -6.35
N GLY A 199 -0.51 9.13 -5.48
CA GLY A 199 -1.01 8.51 -4.26
C GLY A 199 -2.50 8.20 -4.40
N HIS A 200 -3.00 7.35 -3.52
CA HIS A 200 -4.40 6.98 -3.48
C HIS A 200 -5.05 7.37 -2.16
N LEU A 201 -6.29 7.80 -2.25
CA LEU A 201 -7.14 8.13 -1.12
C LEU A 201 -8.56 7.67 -1.37
N VAL A 202 -9.36 7.58 -0.32
CA VAL A 202 -10.78 7.26 -0.38
C VAL A 202 -11.58 8.36 0.28
N MET A 203 -12.60 8.82 -0.44
CA MET A 203 -13.58 9.79 0.03
C MET A 203 -14.66 9.11 0.88
N ALA A 204 -15.47 9.88 1.59
CA ALA A 204 -16.52 9.36 2.48
C ALA A 204 -17.69 8.72 1.74
N ASP A 205 -17.86 9.02 0.46
CA ASP A 205 -18.74 8.27 -0.46
C ASP A 205 -18.13 6.94 -0.97
N LEU A 206 -16.99 6.51 -0.38
CA LEU A 206 -16.25 5.30 -0.73
C LEU A 206 -15.59 5.33 -2.13
N ARG A 207 -15.57 6.48 -2.80
CA ARG A 207 -14.83 6.64 -4.06
C ARG A 207 -13.32 6.64 -3.78
N VAL A 208 -12.61 5.73 -4.44
CA VAL A 208 -11.15 5.74 -4.46
C VAL A 208 -10.68 6.76 -5.51
N GLU A 209 -9.86 7.71 -5.10
CA GLU A 209 -9.24 8.69 -5.98
C GLU A 209 -7.73 8.50 -6.08
N LYS A 210 -7.21 8.74 -7.28
CA LYS A 210 -5.77 8.84 -7.54
C LYS A 210 -5.43 10.32 -7.67
N MET A 211 -4.46 10.77 -6.89
CA MET A 211 -4.02 12.16 -6.92
C MET A 211 -2.52 12.26 -7.16
N ASP A 212 -2.14 13.20 -7.99
CA ASP A 212 -0.76 13.65 -8.09
C ASP A 212 -0.49 14.73 -7.04
N LYS A 213 0.78 15.12 -6.91
CA LYS A 213 1.19 16.15 -5.95
C LYS A 213 0.47 17.49 -6.17
N LYS A 214 0.39 17.94 -7.42
CA LYS A 214 -0.18 19.26 -7.76
C LYS A 214 -1.63 19.38 -7.34
N ARG A 215 -2.44 18.34 -7.61
CA ARG A 215 -3.85 18.31 -7.21
C ARG A 215 -3.98 18.17 -5.70
N TYR A 216 -3.15 17.33 -5.07
CA TYR A 216 -3.13 17.18 -3.62
C TYR A 216 -2.83 18.49 -2.89
N ASP A 217 -1.80 19.24 -3.30
CA ASP A 217 -1.38 20.52 -2.70
C ASP A 217 -2.48 21.61 -2.77
N VAL A 218 -3.48 21.44 -3.64
CA VAL A 218 -4.66 22.31 -3.74
C VAL A 218 -5.75 21.85 -2.77
N VAL A 219 -6.12 20.57 -2.80
CA VAL A 219 -7.24 20.04 -1.98
C VAL A 219 -6.89 19.95 -0.50
N GLU A 220 -5.61 19.75 -0.14
CA GLU A 220 -5.19 19.70 1.26
C GLU A 220 -5.42 21.04 1.99
N LYS A 221 -5.55 22.14 1.23
CA LYS A 221 -5.84 23.48 1.75
C LYS A 221 -7.33 23.75 1.91
N THR A 222 -8.19 22.84 1.46
CA THR A 222 -9.65 22.99 1.54
C THR A 222 -10.17 22.45 2.85
N LYS A 223 -11.00 23.23 3.55
CA LYS A 223 -11.61 22.78 4.81
C LYS A 223 -12.40 21.47 4.66
N ARG A 224 -13.24 21.35 3.62
CA ARG A 224 -14.12 20.19 3.43
C ARG A 224 -13.40 18.88 3.11
N PHE A 225 -12.16 18.97 2.59
CA PHE A 225 -11.31 17.80 2.37
C PHE A 225 -11.00 17.04 3.66
N TRP A 226 -10.78 17.79 4.75
CA TRP A 226 -10.46 17.22 6.06
C TRP A 226 -11.68 17.09 6.96
N PHE A 227 -12.56 18.09 7.01
CA PHE A 227 -13.61 18.17 8.02
C PHE A 227 -14.97 17.71 7.47
N PRO A 228 -15.61 16.71 8.08
CA PRO A 228 -16.94 16.23 7.65
C PRO A 228 -18.08 17.23 7.94
N THR A 229 -17.87 18.14 8.89
CA THR A 229 -18.85 19.14 9.32
C THR A 229 -18.21 20.52 9.40
N ASP A 230 -18.99 21.55 9.73
CA ASP A 230 -18.44 22.90 9.92
C ASP A 230 -17.74 23.08 11.27
N ASN A 231 -17.96 22.15 12.21
CA ASN A 231 -17.27 22.11 13.49
C ASN A 231 -15.82 21.68 13.30
N THR A 232 -14.91 22.52 13.74
CA THR A 232 -13.46 22.33 13.68
C THR A 232 -12.81 22.36 15.06
N SER A 233 -13.59 22.39 16.14
CA SER A 233 -13.11 22.47 17.53
C SER A 233 -12.80 21.09 18.12
N GLY A 234 -11.64 20.91 18.78
CA GLY A 234 -11.26 19.65 19.46
C GLY A 234 -9.85 19.13 19.13
N PRO A 235 -9.43 17.95 19.63
CA PRO A 235 -8.11 17.36 19.36
C PRO A 235 -7.98 16.94 17.89
N GLY A 236 -7.44 17.85 17.06
CA GLY A 236 -7.48 17.81 15.60
C GLY A 236 -7.73 19.19 14.98
N SER A 237 -8.22 20.13 15.77
CA SER A 237 -8.39 21.54 15.43
C SER A 237 -7.04 22.20 15.14
N MET A 238 -6.91 22.81 13.97
CA MET A 238 -5.94 23.89 13.76
C MET A 238 -6.62 25.24 13.93
N LEU A 239 -5.78 26.26 14.15
CA LEU A 239 -6.04 27.63 13.71
C LEU A 239 -6.40 27.56 12.22
N ILE A 240 -7.68 27.72 11.92
CA ILE A 240 -8.31 27.65 10.58
C ILE A 240 -7.70 28.65 9.59
N SER A 241 -6.81 29.56 10.04
CA SER A 241 -6.29 30.70 9.29
C SER A 241 -5.62 30.36 7.95
N ASN A 242 -5.20 29.11 7.73
CA ASN A 242 -4.53 28.69 6.49
C ASN A 242 -5.38 27.79 5.58
N LEU A 243 -6.55 27.32 6.01
CA LEU A 243 -7.48 26.56 5.18
C LEU A 243 -8.49 27.52 4.54
N ARG A 244 -8.68 27.39 3.23
CA ARG A 244 -9.67 28.17 2.46
C ARG A 244 -11.00 27.43 2.38
#